data_AF-A0A7J3B7R1-F1
#
_entry.id   AF-A0A7J3B7R1-F1
#
_cell.length_a   1.000
_cell.length_b   1.000
_cell.length_c   1.000
_cell.angle_alpha   90.00
_cell.angle_beta   90.00
_cell.angle_gamma   90.00
#
_symmetry.space_group_name_H-M   'P 1'
#
loop_
_entity.id
_entity.type
_entity.pdbx_description
1 polymer ?
#
loop_
_entity_poly.entity_id
_entity_poly.type
_entity_poly.pdbx_seq_one_letter_code
_entity_poly.pdbx_strand_id
1 'polypeptide(L)' 'MGNPKEDVYLVYYKRTAFSRSRPNDPPKDVFNNIRMDEAMAELLKDSVKTTGV' A
#
# COMPACT_ATOMS: atom_id res chain seq x y z
N MET A 1 -0.23 30.65 -14.69
CA MET A 1 0.94 29.92 -14.15
C MET A 1 0.71 29.83 -12.65
N GLY A 2 0.61 28.62 -12.07
CA GLY A 2 0.29 28.43 -10.65
C GLY A 2 1.35 29.04 -9.73
N ASN A 3 0.96 29.42 -8.52
CA ASN A 3 1.87 30.00 -7.53
C ASN A 3 2.80 28.91 -6.99
N PRO A 4 4.15 29.00 -7.15
CA PRO A 4 5.08 27.92 -6.79
C PRO A 4 5.10 27.55 -5.30
N LYS A 5 4.45 28.35 -4.43
CA LYS A 5 4.26 28.02 -3.01
C LYS A 5 3.12 27.02 -2.74
N GLU A 6 2.32 26.69 -3.75
CA GLU A 6 1.19 25.75 -3.64
C GLU A 6 1.41 24.43 -4.39
N ASP A 7 2.62 24.21 -4.94
CA ASP A 7 2.92 22.99 -5.67
C ASP A 7 2.97 21.79 -4.71
N VAL A 8 2.16 20.77 -4.99
CA VAL A 8 2.08 19.53 -4.21
C VAL A 8 2.75 18.41 -4.99
N TYR A 9 3.66 17.69 -4.33
CA TYR A 9 4.41 16.59 -4.93
C TYR A 9 4.10 15.27 -4.23
N LEU A 10 3.97 14.20 -5.01
CA LEU A 10 3.89 12.84 -4.50
C LEU A 10 5.31 12.31 -4.23
N VAL A 11 5.68 12.22 -2.96
CA VAL A 11 7.04 11.84 -2.55
C VAL A 11 7.25 10.32 -2.53
N TYR A 12 6.19 9.54 -2.32
CA TYR A 12 6.28 8.09 -2.20
C TYR A 12 4.98 7.39 -2.57
N TYR A 13 5.11 6.21 -3.19
CA TYR A 13 4.00 5.34 -3.52
C TYR A 13 4.44 3.87 -3.52
N LYS A 14 3.70 3.04 -2.79
CA LYS A 14 3.82 1.58 -2.83
C LYS A 14 2.45 0.98 -2.58
N ARG A 15 2.24 -0.23 -3.10
CA ARG A 15 1.00 -0.99 -2.93
C ARG A 15 1.32 -2.47 -2.75
N THR A 16 0.35 -3.20 -2.21
CA THR A 16 0.37 -4.65 -2.20
C THR A 16 0.31 -5.23 -3.62
N ALA A 17 0.68 -6.50 -3.77
CA ALA A 17 0.30 -7.27 -4.96
C ALA A 17 -1.23 -7.34 -5.08
N PHE A 18 -1.73 -7.65 -6.27
CA PHE A 18 -3.17 -7.90 -6.45
C PHE A 18 -3.44 -9.40 -6.42
N SER A 19 -4.39 -9.81 -5.58
CA SER A 19 -4.98 -11.15 -5.62
C SER A 19 -6.49 -11.01 -5.67
N ARG A 20 -7.15 -11.92 -6.39
CA ARG A 20 -8.60 -11.96 -6.42
C ARG A 20 -9.09 -12.78 -5.23
N SER A 21 -10.12 -12.30 -4.56
CA SER A 21 -10.79 -13.09 -3.53
C SER A 21 -11.35 -14.37 -4.15
N ARG A 22 -11.05 -15.51 -3.50
CA ARG A 22 -11.50 -16.84 -3.92
C ARG A 22 -12.16 -17.57 -2.74
N PRO A 23 -13.41 -17.23 -2.39
CA PRO A 23 -14.10 -17.83 -1.25
C PRO A 23 -14.21 -19.35 -1.34
N ASN A 24 -14.37 -19.88 -2.56
CA ASN A 24 -14.50 -21.32 -2.83
C ASN A 24 -13.14 -22.04 -2.99
N ASP A 25 -12.03 -21.29 -3.03
CA ASP A 25 -10.68 -21.86 -3.13
C ASP A 25 -9.67 -20.94 -2.41
N PRO A 26 -9.78 -20.78 -1.07
CA PRO A 26 -9.01 -19.79 -0.32
C PRO A 26 -7.49 -19.86 -0.50
N PRO A 27 -6.85 -21.04 -0.58
CA PRO A 27 -5.39 -21.13 -0.77
C PRO A 27 -4.86 -20.46 -2.03
N LYS A 28 -5.71 -20.21 -3.04
CA LYS A 28 -5.33 -19.48 -4.27
C LYS A 28 -5.46 -17.96 -4.14
N ASP A 29 -6.01 -17.44 -3.05
CA ASP A 29 -5.97 -16.03 -2.69
C ASP A 29 -4.75 -15.80 -1.80
N VAL A 30 -3.79 -15.02 -2.32
CA VAL A 30 -2.50 -14.75 -1.67
C VAL A 30 -2.68 -14.00 -0.34
N PHE A 31 -3.82 -13.33 -0.17
CA PHE A 31 -4.15 -12.59 1.04
C PHE A 31 -5.15 -13.32 1.95
N ASN A 32 -5.51 -14.57 1.68
CA ASN A 32 -6.53 -15.29 2.46
C ASN A 32 -6.22 -15.40 3.95
N ASN A 33 -4.93 -15.40 4.31
CA ASN A 33 -4.40 -15.57 5.65
C ASN A 33 -3.75 -14.28 6.21
N ILE A 34 -3.94 -13.14 5.54
CA ILE A 34 -3.39 -11.85 5.96
C ILE A 34 -4.55 -10.90 6.16
N ARG A 35 -4.62 -10.24 7.32
CA ARG A 35 -5.65 -9.21 7.52
C ARG A 35 -5.25 -7.94 6.76
N MET A 36 -6.23 -7.24 6.22
CA MET A 36 -5.95 -6.04 5.40
C MET A 36 -5.31 -4.90 6.18
N ASP A 37 -5.51 -4.83 7.51
CA ASP A 37 -4.79 -3.89 8.37
C ASP A 37 -3.32 -4.26 8.58
N GLU A 38 -2.97 -5.54 8.60
CA GLU A 38 -1.57 -5.99 8.60
C GLU A 38 -0.88 -5.64 7.28
N ALA A 39 -1.56 -5.87 6.15
CA ALA A 39 -1.06 -5.48 4.84
C ALA A 39 -0.84 -3.96 4.74
N MET A 40 -1.74 -3.16 5.31
CA MET A 40 -1.58 -1.70 5.39
C MET A 40 -0.42 -1.31 6.31
N ALA A 41 -0.26 -1.97 7.46
CA ALA A 41 0.84 -1.71 8.38
C ALA A 41 2.20 -1.94 7.70
N GLU A 42 2.34 -2.96 6.86
CA GLU A 42 3.57 -3.19 6.09
C GLU A 42 3.85 -2.07 5.08
N LEU A 43 2.82 -1.52 4.42
CA LEU A 43 3.00 -0.37 3.53
C LEU A 43 3.41 0.89 4.29
N LEU A 44 2.82 1.15 5.47
CA LEU A 44 3.19 2.29 6.31
C LEU A 44 4.62 2.16 6.85
N LYS A 45 5.02 0.96 7.30
CA LYS A 45 6.40 0.70 7.72
C LYS A 45 7.38 0.98 6.57
N ASP A 46 7.04 0.56 5.36
CA ASP A 46 7.87 0.80 4.18
C ASP A 46 7.94 2.28 3.80
N SER A 47 6.82 3.02 3.92
CA SER A 47 6.81 4.46 3.66
C SER A 47 7.74 5.18 4.63
N VAL A 48 7.58 4.93 5.94
CA VAL A 48 8.43 5.51 7.00
C VAL A 48 9.91 5.19 6.73
N LYS A 49 10.21 3.92 6.43
CA LYS A 49 11.57 3.46 6.14
C LYS A 49 12.18 4.12 4.90
N THR A 50 11.37 4.39 3.87
CA THR A 50 11.85 4.92 2.58
C THR A 50 11.94 6.44 2.59
N THR A 51 11.00 7.14 3.24
CA THR A 51 10.95 8.61 3.25
C THR A 51 11.59 9.24 4.49
N GLY A 52 11.79 8.48 5.57
CA GLY A 52 12.36 8.97 6.82
C GLY A 52 11.40 9.81 7.67
N VAL A 53 10.08 9.63 7.49
CA VAL A 53 9.02 10.35 8.21
C VAL A 53 8.26 9.38 9.09
#